data_AF-A0A6I3QNI7-F1
#
_entry.id   AF-A0A6I3QNI7-F1
#
_cell.length_a   1.000
_cell.length_b   1.000
_cell.length_c   1.000
_cell.angle_alpha   90.00
_cell.angle_beta   90.00
_cell.angle_gamma   90.00
#
_symmetry.space_group_name_H-M   'P 1'
#
loop_
_entity.id
_entity.type
_entity.pdbx_description
1 polymer ?
#
loop_
_entity_poly.entity_id
_entity_poly.type
_entity_poly.pdbx_seq_one_letter_code
_entity_poly.pdbx_strand_id
1 'polypeptide(L)'
;MKKSNRTVRKMRSAWTGFAAACLAAALTMSALVSCAPQESRPVVTSDDLTPPSAAQEAIAQDIGGGKNYEYYWAAEHIEEELEAVRESTEQSVKHWKEIADTGNYYGREVSGDEKEELKNSFDEMLNEIPLLQEEKRKMLESELALDPVVSAQEAANAAGAVFEKIYGIELSQDILTLSCVEINTNINPGEEVIRSVWNVSREEAADGVLFSTNAVGCTLDATTGEFISVDYTPSNDELTEMWATELPSCFVKKTSIETTGSYGYWNETEASYAEVAEKLKQQTREQLSGSMLIGGAAVTDVRVELLGKMEDSGENQISLLVEGDNGKTYQLYRNYSMQAYVNYGFEGYPLRAYWFRNNTYLNGK
;
A
#
# COMPACT_ATOMS: atom_id res chain seq x y z
N MET A 1 17.31 -36.56 -31.76
CA MET A 1 17.56 -35.13 -31.45
C MET A 1 16.30 -34.31 -31.72
N LYS A 2 15.56 -33.89 -30.68
CA LYS A 2 14.54 -32.79 -30.63
C LYS A 2 13.71 -32.86 -29.32
N LYS A 3 14.37 -32.97 -28.15
CA LYS A 3 13.67 -32.96 -26.84
C LYS A 3 14.23 -31.96 -25.80
N SER A 4 15.40 -31.33 -26.00
CA SER A 4 15.96 -30.42 -24.98
C SER A 4 15.38 -29.00 -24.95
N ASN A 5 14.78 -28.49 -26.03
CA ASN A 5 14.34 -27.08 -26.08
C ASN A 5 13.03 -26.75 -25.35
N ARG A 6 12.25 -27.74 -24.89
CA ARG A 6 10.95 -27.49 -24.22
C ARG A 6 11.07 -27.38 -22.71
N THR A 7 12.04 -28.09 -22.11
CA THR A 7 12.34 -28.04 -20.67
C THR A 7 13.08 -26.74 -20.32
N VAL A 8 14.08 -26.35 -21.12
CA VAL A 8 14.83 -25.09 -20.96
C VAL A 8 13.94 -23.85 -21.08
N ARG A 9 12.91 -23.88 -21.94
CA ARG A 9 11.95 -22.77 -22.08
C ARG A 9 10.96 -22.65 -20.93
N LYS A 10 10.60 -23.77 -20.29
CA LYS A 10 9.77 -23.78 -19.07
C LYS A 10 10.55 -23.37 -17.82
N MET A 11 11.83 -23.73 -17.74
CA MET A 11 12.71 -23.23 -16.68
C MET A 11 12.90 -21.73 -16.80
N ARG A 12 13.22 -21.18 -17.99
CA ARG A 12 13.33 -19.71 -18.18
C ARG A 12 12.05 -18.93 -17.84
N SER A 13 10.85 -19.48 -18.11
CA SER A 13 9.60 -18.81 -17.73
C SER A 13 9.29 -18.91 -16.24
N ALA A 14 9.67 -20.02 -15.59
CA ALA A 14 9.61 -20.16 -14.14
C ALA A 14 10.65 -19.26 -13.46
N TRP A 15 11.80 -19.03 -14.10
CA TRP A 15 12.90 -18.19 -13.64
C TRP A 15 12.59 -16.70 -13.73
N THR A 16 11.91 -16.22 -14.79
CA THR A 16 11.36 -14.86 -14.82
C THR A 16 10.25 -14.65 -13.77
N GLY A 17 9.50 -15.69 -13.44
CA GLY A 17 8.50 -15.66 -12.36
C GLY A 17 9.14 -15.71 -10.96
N PHE A 18 10.25 -16.44 -10.81
CA PHE A 18 10.99 -16.60 -9.55
C PHE A 18 11.90 -15.41 -9.27
N ALA A 19 12.54 -14.80 -10.28
CA ALA A 19 13.30 -13.56 -10.15
C ALA A 19 12.36 -12.38 -9.82
N ALA A 20 11.16 -12.32 -10.41
CA ALA A 20 10.14 -11.37 -10.01
C ALA A 20 9.61 -11.65 -8.59
N ALA A 21 9.49 -12.92 -8.18
CA ALA A 21 9.11 -13.31 -6.83
C ALA A 21 10.24 -13.09 -5.80
N CYS A 22 11.52 -13.17 -6.18
CA CYS A 22 12.68 -12.87 -5.34
C CYS A 22 12.95 -11.37 -5.25
N LEU A 23 12.66 -10.59 -6.29
CA LEU A 23 12.61 -9.12 -6.21
C LEU A 23 11.42 -8.67 -5.37
N ALA A 24 10.24 -9.27 -5.55
CA ALA A 24 9.09 -9.02 -4.69
C ALA A 24 9.34 -9.50 -3.24
N ALA A 25 9.99 -10.64 -3.04
CA ALA A 25 10.35 -11.17 -1.72
C ALA A 25 11.53 -10.42 -1.09
N ALA A 26 12.48 -9.86 -1.85
CA ALA A 26 13.50 -8.97 -1.32
C ALA A 26 12.89 -7.60 -0.97
N LEU A 27 11.94 -7.10 -1.76
CA LEU A 27 11.19 -5.89 -1.44
C LEU A 27 10.23 -6.08 -0.26
N THR A 28 9.69 -7.29 -0.03
CA THR A 28 8.86 -7.59 1.16
C THR A 28 9.66 -8.13 2.35
N MET A 29 10.88 -8.67 2.18
CA MET A 29 11.75 -9.11 3.27
C MET A 29 12.74 -8.04 3.75
N SER A 30 12.92 -6.92 3.05
CA SER A 30 13.55 -5.72 3.64
C SER A 30 12.70 -5.15 4.81
N ALA A 31 11.44 -5.57 4.96
CA ALA A 31 10.60 -5.28 6.13
C ALA A 31 10.79 -6.28 7.30
N LEU A 32 11.74 -7.23 7.22
CA LEU A 32 11.83 -8.38 8.13
C LEU A 32 13.15 -8.52 8.91
N VAL A 33 13.86 -7.43 9.22
CA VAL A 33 14.95 -7.45 10.22
C VAL A 33 14.57 -6.62 11.44
N SER A 34 13.76 -7.22 12.32
CA SER A 34 13.72 -6.82 13.73
C SER A 34 14.87 -7.52 14.46
N CYS A 35 15.93 -6.78 14.74
CA CYS A 35 16.86 -7.00 15.85
C CYS A 35 17.67 -5.71 16.10
N ALA A 36 17.21 -4.86 17.02
CA ALA A 36 18.06 -3.85 17.68
C ALA A 36 19.18 -4.55 18.48
N PRO A 37 20.41 -3.99 18.61
CA PRO A 37 20.63 -2.71 19.30
C PRO A 37 21.81 -1.83 18.80
N GLN A 38 21.70 -0.50 18.94
CA GLN A 38 22.43 0.36 19.91
C GLN A 38 22.35 1.84 19.47
N GLU A 39 21.97 2.72 20.41
CA GLU A 39 21.97 4.17 20.25
C GLU A 39 23.30 4.69 19.67
N SER A 40 23.24 5.35 18.51
CA SER A 40 24.20 6.38 18.16
C SER A 40 23.45 7.71 18.09
N ARG A 41 23.65 8.54 19.11
CA ARG A 41 23.17 9.93 19.08
C ARG A 41 24.00 10.67 18.02
N PRO A 42 23.40 11.51 17.17
CA PRO A 42 24.16 12.28 16.21
C PRO A 42 25.09 13.25 16.96
N VAL A 43 26.37 13.22 16.61
CA VAL A 43 27.34 14.24 17.02
C VAL A 43 27.03 15.50 16.23
N VAL A 44 26.40 16.47 16.88
CA VAL A 44 26.24 17.82 16.34
C VAL A 44 27.64 18.44 16.23
N THR A 45 28.19 18.50 15.02
CA THR A 45 29.35 19.35 14.73
C THR A 45 28.87 20.79 14.64
N SER A 46 29.61 21.70 15.29
CA SER A 46 29.20 23.08 15.56
C SER A 46 29.08 24.03 14.35
N ASP A 47 29.10 23.51 13.13
CA ASP A 47 29.18 24.31 11.89
C ASP A 47 27.88 24.32 11.06
N ASP A 48 26.80 23.66 11.50
CA ASP A 48 25.50 23.67 10.80
C ASP A 48 24.52 24.73 11.36
N LEU A 49 25.03 25.94 11.59
CA LEU A 49 24.27 27.08 12.13
C LEU A 49 23.64 27.95 11.03
N THR A 50 23.02 27.33 10.04
CA THR A 50 21.96 28.01 9.29
C THR A 50 20.65 27.66 10.00
N PRO A 51 20.04 28.56 10.79
CA PRO A 51 18.77 28.24 11.42
C PRO A 51 17.76 27.89 10.32
N PRO A 52 17.06 26.75 10.38
CA PRO A 52 15.94 26.50 9.49
C PRO A 52 14.98 27.68 9.61
N SER A 53 14.52 28.19 8.48
CA SER A 53 13.65 29.37 8.52
C SER A 53 12.40 29.02 9.33
N ALA A 54 11.92 29.94 10.16
CA ALA A 54 10.71 29.75 10.97
C ALA A 54 9.46 29.34 10.15
N ALA A 55 9.52 29.43 8.81
CA ALA A 55 8.50 28.91 7.89
C ALA A 55 8.55 27.38 7.74
N GLN A 56 9.73 26.75 7.75
CA GLN A 56 9.87 25.28 7.65
C GLN A 56 9.43 24.58 8.95
N GLU A 57 9.76 25.15 10.12
CA GLU A 57 9.26 24.62 11.40
C GLU A 57 7.74 24.80 11.54
N ALA A 58 7.16 25.88 11.01
CA ALA A 58 5.71 26.08 11.01
C ALA A 58 5.00 25.10 10.06
N ILE A 59 5.56 24.84 8.88
CA ILE A 59 4.99 23.88 7.90
C ILE A 59 5.10 22.43 8.43
N ALA A 60 6.23 22.05 9.04
CA ALA A 60 6.41 20.73 9.65
C ALA A 60 5.49 20.51 10.87
N GLN A 61 5.22 21.56 11.67
CA GLN A 61 4.29 21.47 12.80
C GLN A 61 2.81 21.43 12.36
N ASP A 62 2.45 22.10 11.26
CA ASP A 62 1.06 22.17 10.78
C ASP A 62 0.67 20.94 9.94
N ILE A 63 1.63 20.35 9.21
CA ILE A 63 1.40 19.12 8.42
C ILE A 63 1.54 17.85 9.29
N GLY A 64 2.44 17.76 10.27
CA GLY A 64 2.64 16.52 11.03
C GLY A 64 1.72 16.31 12.25
N GLY A 65 0.85 17.28 12.56
CA GLY A 65 0.14 17.28 13.85
C GLY A 65 1.07 17.28 15.08
N GLY A 66 2.33 17.68 14.90
CA GLY A 66 3.36 17.79 15.94
C GLY A 66 4.06 16.49 16.37
N LYS A 67 3.72 15.33 15.79
CA LYS A 67 4.42 14.06 16.05
C LYS A 67 5.43 13.78 14.94
N ASN A 68 6.59 13.23 15.32
CA ASN A 68 7.53 12.65 14.38
C ASN A 68 7.30 11.14 14.34
N TYR A 69 6.94 10.63 13.17
CA TYR A 69 6.76 9.20 12.94
C TYR A 69 8.07 8.61 12.44
N GLU A 70 8.45 7.46 13.00
CA GLU A 70 9.63 6.73 12.52
C GLU A 70 9.36 6.19 11.12
N TYR A 71 10.40 6.20 10.29
CA TYR A 71 10.30 5.77 8.92
C TYR A 71 11.56 5.04 8.45
N TYR A 72 11.39 4.21 7.43
CA TYR A 72 12.47 3.56 6.70
C TYR A 72 12.31 3.84 5.21
N TRP A 73 13.28 4.57 4.65
CA TRP A 73 13.38 4.77 3.21
C TRP A 73 14.64 4.05 2.70
N ALA A 74 14.42 2.93 2.00
CA ALA A 74 15.50 2.05 1.53
C ALA A 74 16.59 2.79 0.72
N ALA A 75 16.23 3.89 0.04
CA ALA A 75 17.19 4.64 -0.76
C ALA A 75 18.25 5.38 0.08
N GLU A 76 17.97 5.68 1.36
CA GLU A 76 18.96 6.22 2.30
C GLU A 76 19.96 5.15 2.80
N HIS A 77 19.64 3.86 2.57
CA HIS A 77 20.32 2.69 3.14
C HIS A 77 20.85 1.72 2.08
N ILE A 78 21.34 2.23 0.94
CA ILE A 78 21.70 1.41 -0.24
C ILE A 78 22.57 0.21 0.12
N GLU A 79 23.69 0.40 0.81
CA GLU A 79 24.61 -0.72 1.08
C GLU A 79 24.00 -1.78 2.00
N GLU A 80 23.16 -1.39 2.95
CA GLU A 80 22.43 -2.32 3.83
C GLU A 80 21.41 -3.14 3.03
N GLU A 81 20.68 -2.50 2.11
CA GLU A 81 19.75 -3.17 1.20
C GLU A 81 20.45 -4.16 0.25
N LEU A 82 21.63 -3.81 -0.25
CA LEU A 82 22.39 -4.72 -1.11
C LEU A 82 22.90 -5.93 -0.33
N GLU A 83 23.31 -5.74 0.93
CA GLU A 83 23.67 -6.83 1.81
C GLU A 83 22.46 -7.74 2.08
N ALA A 84 21.30 -7.16 2.40
CA ALA A 84 20.06 -7.90 2.60
C ALA A 84 19.68 -8.74 1.37
N VAL A 85 19.86 -8.23 0.15
CA VAL A 85 19.66 -9.00 -1.10
C VAL A 85 20.58 -10.22 -1.16
N ARG A 86 21.86 -10.07 -0.79
CA ARG A 86 22.80 -11.19 -0.75
C ARG A 86 22.36 -12.23 0.29
N GLU A 87 22.19 -11.81 1.54
CA GLU A 87 21.84 -12.70 2.64
C GLU A 87 20.54 -13.46 2.37
N SER A 88 19.51 -12.76 1.90
CA SER A 88 18.21 -13.34 1.56
C SER A 88 18.32 -14.39 0.44
N THR A 89 19.12 -14.11 -0.59
CA THR A 89 19.35 -15.03 -1.70
C THR A 89 20.13 -16.28 -1.24
N GLU A 90 21.18 -16.09 -0.45
CA GLU A 90 21.99 -17.18 0.11
C GLU A 90 21.16 -18.08 1.04
N GLN A 91 20.35 -17.49 1.91
CA GLN A 91 19.45 -18.22 2.81
C GLN A 91 18.38 -19.00 2.02
N SER A 92 17.78 -18.37 1.01
CA SER A 92 16.81 -19.03 0.12
C SER A 92 17.42 -20.21 -0.62
N VAL A 93 18.60 -20.03 -1.22
CA VAL A 93 19.33 -21.10 -1.91
C VAL A 93 19.66 -22.25 -0.96
N LYS A 94 20.13 -21.94 0.26
CA LYS A 94 20.39 -22.95 1.28
C LYS A 94 19.14 -23.76 1.61
N HIS A 95 18.02 -23.09 1.89
CA HIS A 95 16.74 -23.72 2.19
C HIS A 95 16.28 -24.66 1.06
N TRP A 96 16.34 -24.20 -0.20
CA TRP A 96 15.91 -25.00 -1.33
C TRP A 96 16.83 -26.19 -1.63
N LYS A 97 18.14 -26.06 -1.40
CA LYS A 97 19.07 -27.19 -1.47
C LYS A 97 18.77 -28.25 -0.42
N GLU A 98 18.48 -27.85 0.82
CA GLU A 98 18.06 -28.77 1.89
C GLU A 98 16.79 -29.53 1.50
N ILE A 99 15.79 -28.86 0.90
CA ILE A 99 14.58 -29.51 0.38
C ILE A 99 14.93 -30.51 -0.74
N ALA A 100 15.75 -30.12 -1.72
CA ALA A 100 16.15 -31.00 -2.81
C ALA A 100 16.89 -32.26 -2.32
N ASP A 101 17.70 -32.12 -1.27
CA ASP A 101 18.41 -33.24 -0.64
C ASP A 101 17.47 -34.30 -0.05
N THR A 102 16.34 -33.89 0.54
CA THR A 102 15.32 -34.83 1.04
C THR A 102 14.73 -35.69 -0.07
N GLY A 103 14.85 -35.28 -1.33
CA GLY A 103 14.25 -35.94 -2.48
C GLY A 103 12.75 -35.79 -2.61
N ASN A 104 12.14 -34.95 -1.77
CA ASN A 104 10.75 -34.57 -1.84
C ASN A 104 10.64 -33.08 -2.19
N TYR A 105 10.45 -32.80 -3.48
CA TYR A 105 10.30 -31.44 -3.99
C TYR A 105 8.82 -31.20 -4.31
N TYR A 106 8.17 -30.26 -3.61
CA TYR A 106 6.73 -30.00 -3.71
C TYR A 106 5.83 -31.23 -3.58
N GLY A 107 6.14 -32.15 -2.66
CA GLY A 107 5.32 -33.35 -2.45
C GLY A 107 5.54 -34.45 -3.51
N ARG A 108 6.54 -34.28 -4.41
CA ARG A 108 6.90 -35.27 -5.43
C ARG A 108 8.31 -35.81 -5.17
N GLU A 109 8.46 -37.12 -5.30
CA GLU A 109 9.76 -37.78 -5.33
C GLU A 109 10.53 -37.41 -6.61
N VAL A 110 11.74 -36.89 -6.44
CA VAL A 110 12.64 -36.48 -7.54
C VAL A 110 13.77 -37.49 -7.75
N SER A 111 14.10 -37.78 -9.01
CA SER A 111 15.17 -38.72 -9.37
C SER A 111 16.57 -38.15 -9.08
N GLY A 112 17.60 -38.99 -9.08
CA GLY A 112 18.99 -38.55 -8.84
C GLY A 112 19.45 -37.46 -9.81
N ASP A 113 19.21 -37.65 -11.11
CA ASP A 113 19.56 -36.67 -12.14
C ASP A 113 18.79 -35.35 -11.96
N GLU A 114 17.50 -35.41 -11.59
CA GLU A 114 16.69 -34.22 -11.31
C GLU A 114 17.18 -33.45 -10.07
N LYS A 115 17.67 -34.13 -9.03
CA LYS A 115 18.27 -33.49 -7.85
C LYS A 115 19.53 -32.70 -8.21
N GLU A 116 20.36 -33.25 -9.09
CA GLU A 116 21.60 -32.61 -9.53
C GLU A 116 21.31 -31.37 -10.41
N GLU A 117 20.34 -31.48 -11.33
CA GLU A 117 19.87 -30.34 -12.12
C GLU A 117 19.31 -29.21 -11.24
N LEU A 118 18.51 -29.54 -10.21
CA LEU A 118 17.99 -28.55 -9.26
C LEU A 118 19.11 -27.84 -8.48
N LYS A 119 20.09 -28.60 -7.98
CA LYS A 119 21.23 -28.02 -7.25
C LYS A 119 22.05 -27.06 -8.11
N ASN A 120 22.31 -27.45 -9.36
CA ASN A 120 23.00 -26.59 -10.31
C ASN A 120 22.22 -25.28 -10.56
N SER A 121 20.89 -25.35 -10.64
CA SER A 121 20.05 -24.14 -10.78
C SER A 121 20.09 -23.23 -9.53
N PHE A 122 20.20 -23.81 -8.34
CA PHE A 122 20.38 -23.04 -7.11
C PHE A 122 21.77 -22.39 -7.02
N ASP A 123 22.81 -23.05 -7.52
CA ASP A 123 24.15 -22.46 -7.67
C ASP A 123 24.18 -21.33 -8.71
N GLU A 124 23.44 -21.48 -9.81
CA GLU A 124 23.27 -20.41 -10.80
C GLU A 124 22.66 -19.15 -10.17
N MET A 125 21.68 -19.27 -9.28
CA MET A 125 21.10 -18.12 -8.57
C MET A 125 22.10 -17.38 -7.69
N LEU A 126 23.05 -18.07 -7.05
CA LEU A 126 24.11 -17.40 -6.29
C LEU A 126 25.00 -16.54 -7.20
N ASN A 127 25.21 -16.96 -8.45
CA ASN A 127 25.98 -16.18 -9.43
C ASN A 127 25.22 -14.94 -9.93
N GLU A 128 23.91 -14.85 -9.68
CA GLU A 128 23.09 -13.68 -10.06
C GLU A 128 23.08 -12.59 -8.99
N ILE A 129 23.55 -12.87 -7.76
CA ILE A 129 23.60 -11.90 -6.67
C ILE A 129 24.20 -10.55 -7.12
N PRO A 130 25.35 -10.50 -7.83
CA PRO A 130 25.90 -9.22 -8.28
C PRO A 130 24.98 -8.45 -9.23
N LEU A 131 24.24 -9.15 -10.09
CA LEU A 131 23.28 -8.52 -11.01
C LEU A 131 22.07 -7.98 -10.24
N LEU A 132 21.51 -8.77 -9.32
CA LEU A 132 20.40 -8.35 -8.46
C LEU A 132 20.77 -7.13 -7.60
N GLN A 133 21.98 -7.12 -7.05
CA GLN A 133 22.50 -5.98 -6.29
C GLN A 133 22.68 -4.74 -7.18
N GLU A 134 23.20 -4.90 -8.39
CA GLU A 134 23.35 -3.78 -9.34
C GLU A 134 22.00 -3.20 -9.79
N GLU A 135 21.00 -4.04 -10.04
CA GLU A 135 19.63 -3.61 -10.38
C GLU A 135 18.98 -2.86 -9.21
N LYS A 136 19.08 -3.39 -7.99
CA LYS A 136 18.59 -2.74 -6.77
C LYS A 136 19.29 -1.41 -6.52
N ARG A 137 20.63 -1.36 -6.68
CA ARG A 137 21.41 -0.12 -6.54
C ARG A 137 20.91 0.97 -7.49
N LYS A 138 20.76 0.65 -8.77
CA LYS A 138 20.26 1.60 -9.78
C LYS A 138 18.87 2.14 -9.44
N MET A 139 17.97 1.26 -8.98
CA MET A 139 16.64 1.66 -8.55
C MET A 139 16.72 2.66 -7.40
N LEU A 140 17.45 2.34 -6.32
CA LEU A 140 17.57 3.20 -5.14
C LEU A 140 18.29 4.53 -5.45
N GLU A 141 19.37 4.50 -6.24
CA GLU A 141 20.05 5.72 -6.69
C GLU A 141 19.13 6.61 -7.55
N SER A 142 18.23 6.00 -8.34
CA SER A 142 17.24 6.75 -9.10
C SER A 142 16.17 7.41 -8.22
N GLU A 143 15.77 6.76 -7.11
CA GLU A 143 14.85 7.37 -6.14
C GLU A 143 15.49 8.57 -5.44
N LEU A 144 16.75 8.45 -4.99
CA LEU A 144 17.50 9.56 -4.38
C LEU A 144 17.65 10.74 -5.35
N ALA A 145 17.83 10.45 -6.64
CA ALA A 145 18.01 11.47 -7.67
C ALA A 145 16.74 12.29 -7.96
N LEU A 146 15.57 11.88 -7.44
CA LEU A 146 14.32 12.62 -7.62
C LEU A 146 14.26 13.94 -6.83
N ASP A 147 15.13 14.12 -5.83
CA ASP A 147 15.27 15.36 -5.04
C ASP A 147 13.92 15.99 -4.64
N PRO A 148 13.08 15.26 -3.87
CA PRO A 148 11.72 15.69 -3.58
C PRO A 148 11.69 16.94 -2.69
N VAL A 149 10.79 17.88 -2.99
CA VAL A 149 10.64 19.13 -2.20
C VAL A 149 10.09 18.81 -0.81
N VAL A 150 9.14 17.88 -0.73
CA VAL A 150 8.67 17.31 0.53
C VAL A 150 9.66 16.23 0.94
N SER A 151 10.30 16.42 2.08
CA SER A 151 11.25 15.43 2.61
C SER A 151 10.55 14.13 3.02
N ALA A 152 11.34 13.05 3.14
CA ALA A 152 10.85 11.76 3.64
C ALA A 152 10.17 11.89 5.01
N GLN A 153 10.76 12.67 5.94
CA GLN A 153 10.19 12.88 7.26
C GLN A 153 8.85 13.65 7.22
N GLU A 154 8.72 14.67 6.35
CA GLU A 154 7.47 15.40 6.19
C GLU A 154 6.37 14.50 5.61
N ALA A 155 6.71 13.65 4.63
CA ALA A 155 5.80 12.66 4.06
C ALA A 155 5.35 11.63 5.11
N ALA A 156 6.29 11.09 5.89
CA ALA A 156 6.00 10.16 6.99
C ALA A 156 5.08 10.80 8.04
N ASN A 157 5.34 12.06 8.40
CA ASN A 157 4.53 12.77 9.39
C ASN A 157 3.11 13.05 8.89
N ALA A 158 2.96 13.47 7.64
CA ALA A 158 1.66 13.67 7.03
C ALA A 158 0.85 12.36 6.99
N ALA A 159 1.48 11.29 6.50
CA ALA A 159 0.87 9.97 6.40
C ALA A 159 0.47 9.41 7.77
N GLY A 160 1.39 9.42 8.74
CA GLY A 160 1.16 8.92 10.09
C GLY A 160 0.01 9.66 10.79
N ALA A 161 -0.08 10.99 10.64
CA ALA A 161 -1.17 11.77 11.20
C ALA A 161 -2.53 11.38 10.60
N VAL A 162 -2.60 11.12 9.30
CA VAL A 162 -3.82 10.62 8.63
C VAL A 162 -4.15 9.20 9.08
N PHE A 163 -3.17 8.31 9.15
CA PHE A 163 -3.35 6.93 9.57
C PHE A 163 -3.88 6.83 11.00
N GLU A 164 -3.36 7.63 11.93
CA GLU A 164 -3.86 7.69 13.32
C GLU A 164 -5.23 8.40 13.41
N LYS A 165 -5.38 9.61 12.87
CA LYS A 165 -6.57 10.43 13.15
C LYS A 165 -7.79 10.02 12.35
N ILE A 166 -7.59 9.62 11.09
CA ILE A 166 -8.67 9.31 10.17
C ILE A 166 -8.95 7.82 10.11
N TYR A 167 -7.88 7.02 10.06
CA TYR A 167 -7.96 5.57 9.99
C TYR A 167 -7.77 4.91 11.35
N GLY A 168 -7.47 5.64 12.43
CA GLY A 168 -7.45 5.11 13.79
C GLY A 168 -6.34 4.13 14.11
N ILE A 169 -5.31 4.02 13.28
CA ILE A 169 -4.24 3.05 13.47
C ILE A 169 -3.32 3.51 14.59
N GLU A 170 -2.95 2.63 15.51
CA GLU A 170 -1.94 2.93 16.52
C GLU A 170 -0.54 2.73 15.92
N LEU A 171 0.26 3.81 15.85
CA LEU A 171 1.57 3.80 15.19
C LEU A 171 2.75 3.96 16.17
N SER A 172 2.53 4.03 17.49
CA SER A 172 3.60 4.36 18.46
C SER A 172 4.82 3.43 18.47
N GLN A 173 4.72 2.25 17.86
CA GLN A 173 5.83 1.29 17.74
C GLN A 173 6.10 0.88 16.29
N ASP A 174 5.42 1.52 15.33
CA ASP A 174 5.52 1.18 13.91
C ASP A 174 6.54 2.08 13.22
N ILE A 175 7.26 1.49 12.27
CA ILE A 175 8.12 2.20 11.33
C ILE A 175 7.39 2.23 10.00
N LEU A 176 7.19 3.42 9.44
CA LEU A 176 6.55 3.59 8.14
C LEU A 176 7.54 3.31 7.01
N THR A 177 7.15 2.51 6.02
CA THR A 177 7.97 2.23 4.84
C THR A 177 7.73 3.28 3.78
N LEU A 178 8.81 3.83 3.21
CA LEU A 178 8.76 4.86 2.18
C LEU A 178 9.46 4.42 0.89
N SER A 179 8.92 4.88 -0.23
CA SER A 179 9.60 4.92 -1.54
C SER A 179 9.23 6.20 -2.28
N CYS A 180 10.18 6.74 -3.04
CA CYS A 180 9.95 7.91 -3.89
C CYS A 180 10.06 7.49 -5.36
N VAL A 181 9.01 7.70 -6.13
CA VAL A 181 8.95 7.23 -7.53
C VAL A 181 8.29 8.25 -8.43
N GLU A 182 8.62 8.23 -9.72
CA GLU A 182 7.86 8.93 -10.74
C GLU A 182 6.71 8.05 -11.24
N ILE A 183 5.48 8.55 -11.19
CA ILE A 183 4.30 7.87 -11.74
C ILE A 183 3.53 8.80 -12.67
N ASN A 184 2.87 8.20 -13.67
CA ASN A 184 1.81 8.90 -14.38
C ASN A 184 0.57 8.95 -13.48
N THR A 185 0.23 10.14 -12.99
CA THR A 185 -0.95 10.32 -12.12
C THR A 185 -2.24 10.50 -12.91
N ASN A 186 -2.18 10.78 -14.22
CA ASN A 186 -3.38 11.03 -15.00
C ASN A 186 -4.06 9.72 -15.41
N ILE A 187 -5.32 9.56 -15.02
CA ILE A 187 -6.12 8.39 -15.36
C ILE A 187 -6.73 8.47 -16.77
N ASN A 188 -6.70 9.64 -17.40
CA ASN A 188 -7.26 9.83 -18.73
C ASN A 188 -6.31 9.28 -19.81
N PRO A 189 -6.80 8.39 -20.70
CA PRO A 189 -5.96 7.79 -21.73
C PRO A 189 -5.36 8.85 -22.66
N GLY A 190 -4.04 8.80 -22.87
CA GLY A 190 -3.34 9.62 -23.87
C GLY A 190 -2.81 10.96 -23.37
N GLU A 191 -2.99 11.29 -22.09
CA GLU A 191 -2.41 12.47 -21.45
C GLU A 191 -1.54 12.05 -20.27
N GLU A 192 -0.22 12.06 -20.41
CA GLU A 192 0.69 11.70 -19.31
C GLU A 192 1.01 12.92 -18.45
N VAL A 193 0.82 12.77 -17.14
CA VAL A 193 1.26 13.74 -16.14
C VAL A 193 2.18 13.00 -15.19
N ILE A 194 3.49 13.07 -15.47
CA ILE A 194 4.52 12.44 -14.64
C ILE A 194 4.80 13.32 -13.43
N ARG A 195 4.75 12.71 -12.24
CA ARG A 195 5.02 13.38 -10.97
C ARG A 195 5.84 12.47 -10.08
N SER A 196 6.77 13.06 -9.35
CA SER A 196 7.42 12.40 -8.21
C SER A 196 6.44 12.32 -7.05
N VAL A 197 6.27 11.12 -6.49
CA VAL A 197 5.35 10.86 -5.40
C VAL A 197 6.05 10.07 -4.31
N TRP A 198 5.61 10.29 -3.08
CA TRP A 198 5.91 9.43 -1.95
C TRP A 198 4.84 8.35 -1.85
N ASN A 199 5.25 7.08 -1.84
CA ASN A 199 4.42 6.01 -1.31
C ASN A 199 4.83 5.78 0.14
N VAL A 200 3.87 5.87 1.05
CA VAL A 200 4.09 5.64 2.48
C VAL A 200 3.14 4.56 2.94
N SER A 201 3.65 3.51 3.57
CA SER A 201 2.82 2.42 4.08
C SER A 201 3.19 1.99 5.49
N ARG A 202 2.20 1.43 6.18
CA ARG A 202 2.41 0.55 7.31
C ARG A 202 1.88 -0.82 6.89
N GLU A 203 2.82 -1.74 6.71
CA GLU A 203 2.53 -3.09 6.22
C GLU A 203 1.85 -3.95 7.30
N GLU A 204 1.28 -5.06 6.84
CA GLU A 204 0.80 -6.10 7.74
C GLU A 204 1.97 -6.70 8.55
N ALA A 205 1.70 -7.08 9.80
CA ALA A 205 2.66 -7.82 10.60
C ALA A 205 3.07 -9.13 9.90
N ALA A 206 4.37 -9.34 9.75
CA ALA A 206 4.91 -10.54 9.10
C ALA A 206 4.97 -11.73 10.07
N ASP A 207 3.82 -12.15 10.59
CA ASP A 207 3.67 -13.27 11.53
C ASP A 207 3.33 -14.62 10.85
N GLY A 208 3.29 -14.62 9.52
CA GLY A 208 2.99 -15.81 8.71
C GLY A 208 1.50 -16.13 8.62
N VAL A 209 0.61 -15.27 9.13
CA VAL A 209 -0.83 -15.38 9.01
C VAL A 209 -1.35 -14.24 8.14
N LEU A 210 -2.01 -14.57 7.03
CA LEU A 210 -2.56 -13.56 6.13
C LEU A 210 -3.69 -12.77 6.78
N PHE A 211 -3.66 -11.45 6.64
CA PHE A 211 -4.54 -10.45 7.27
C PHE A 211 -4.58 -10.54 8.80
N SER A 212 -3.47 -10.93 9.44
CA SER A 212 -3.35 -10.97 10.91
C SER A 212 -3.56 -9.60 11.53
N THR A 213 -3.00 -8.56 10.91
CA THR A 213 -3.24 -7.16 11.23
C THR A 213 -3.82 -6.44 10.03
N ASN A 214 -4.34 -5.23 10.26
CA ASN A 214 -4.67 -4.33 9.15
C ASN A 214 -3.38 -3.83 8.49
N ALA A 215 -3.52 -3.17 7.34
CA ALA A 215 -2.46 -2.44 6.66
C ALA A 215 -3.03 -1.16 6.07
N VAL A 216 -2.16 -0.16 5.89
CA VAL A 216 -2.55 1.12 5.31
C VAL A 216 -1.42 1.65 4.43
N GLY A 217 -1.79 2.29 3.33
CA GLY A 217 -0.85 2.95 2.44
C GLY A 217 -1.43 4.24 1.91
N CYS A 218 -0.57 5.18 1.57
CA CYS A 218 -0.96 6.40 0.87
C CYS A 218 0.08 6.81 -0.16
N THR A 219 -0.38 7.63 -1.10
CA THR A 219 0.44 8.29 -2.08
C THR A 219 0.29 9.79 -1.90
N LEU A 220 1.41 10.49 -1.71
CA LEU A 220 1.48 11.94 -1.61
C LEU A 220 2.28 12.49 -2.78
N ASP A 221 1.90 13.66 -3.28
CA ASP A 221 2.77 14.36 -4.21
C ASP A 221 4.04 14.85 -3.50
N ALA A 222 5.21 14.50 -4.06
CA ALA A 222 6.49 14.81 -3.42
C ALA A 222 6.91 16.28 -3.59
N THR A 223 6.13 17.08 -4.33
CA THR A 223 6.34 18.53 -4.48
C THR A 223 5.44 19.33 -3.54
N THR A 224 4.16 18.94 -3.44
CA THR A 224 3.14 19.72 -2.71
C THR A 224 2.75 19.13 -1.36
N GLY A 225 3.01 17.84 -1.13
CA GLY A 225 2.58 17.11 0.07
C GLY A 225 1.08 16.76 0.06
N GLU A 226 0.39 16.98 -1.06
CA GLU A 226 -1.03 16.68 -1.17
C GLU A 226 -1.27 15.18 -1.32
N PHE A 227 -2.29 14.68 -0.60
CA PHE A 227 -2.73 13.30 -0.75
C PHE A 227 -3.38 13.08 -2.12
N ILE A 228 -2.87 12.07 -2.83
CA ILE A 228 -3.39 11.59 -4.10
C ILE A 228 -4.35 10.43 -3.85
N SER A 229 -3.92 9.47 -3.01
CA SER A 229 -4.74 8.33 -2.61
C SER A 229 -4.37 7.80 -1.23
N VAL A 230 -5.33 7.17 -0.57
CA VAL A 230 -5.11 6.39 0.66
C VAL A 230 -5.90 5.10 0.56
N ASP A 231 -5.24 3.98 0.81
CA ASP A 231 -5.80 2.63 0.76
C ASP A 231 -5.66 1.98 2.14
N TYR A 232 -6.73 1.32 2.58
CA TYR A 232 -6.80 0.61 3.85
C TYR A 232 -7.24 -0.83 3.63
N THR A 233 -6.51 -1.75 4.24
CA THR A 233 -6.79 -3.19 4.24
C THR A 233 -7.12 -3.60 5.68
N PRO A 234 -8.37 -4.01 5.98
CA PRO A 234 -8.73 -4.44 7.32
C PRO A 234 -8.09 -5.78 7.72
N SER A 235 -7.90 -5.99 9.01
CA SER A 235 -7.52 -7.31 9.58
C SER A 235 -8.64 -8.34 9.47
N ASN A 236 -8.34 -9.63 9.67
CA ASN A 236 -9.34 -10.69 9.76
C ASN A 236 -10.37 -10.46 10.87
N ASP A 237 -9.95 -9.90 12.00
CA ASP A 237 -10.85 -9.58 13.11
C ASP A 237 -11.83 -8.48 12.70
N GLU A 238 -11.32 -7.38 12.12
CA GLU A 238 -12.17 -6.31 11.58
C GLU A 238 -13.09 -6.81 10.48
N LEU A 239 -12.61 -7.69 9.58
CA LEU A 239 -13.43 -8.32 8.56
C LEU A 239 -14.57 -9.14 9.18
N THR A 240 -14.27 -9.90 10.22
CA THR A 240 -15.27 -10.73 10.92
C THR A 240 -16.33 -9.86 11.60
N GLU A 241 -15.93 -8.80 12.28
CA GLU A 241 -16.83 -7.82 12.90
C GLU A 241 -17.71 -7.11 11.85
N MET A 242 -17.09 -6.68 10.75
CA MET A 242 -17.79 -6.08 9.63
C MET A 242 -18.81 -7.05 9.04
N TRP A 243 -18.46 -8.32 8.87
CA TRP A 243 -19.36 -9.35 8.34
C TRP A 243 -20.52 -9.71 9.25
N ALA A 244 -20.37 -9.52 10.55
CA ALA A 244 -21.44 -9.67 11.53
C ALA A 244 -22.42 -8.48 11.54
N THR A 245 -22.05 -7.35 10.93
CA THR A 245 -22.90 -6.15 10.90
C THR A 245 -24.12 -6.38 10.01
N GLU A 246 -25.30 -6.05 10.53
CA GLU A 246 -26.55 -6.12 9.78
C GLU A 246 -26.53 -5.11 8.62
N LEU A 247 -26.78 -5.61 7.41
CA LEU A 247 -26.79 -4.79 6.21
C LEU A 247 -28.12 -4.03 6.08
N PRO A 248 -28.11 -2.77 5.63
CA PRO A 248 -29.35 -2.03 5.41
C PRO A 248 -30.21 -2.72 4.34
N SER A 249 -31.53 -2.60 4.45
CA SER A 249 -32.46 -3.27 3.52
C SER A 249 -32.27 -2.85 2.06
N CYS A 250 -31.71 -1.66 1.81
CA CYS A 250 -31.35 -1.19 0.47
C CYS A 250 -30.13 -1.91 -0.13
N PHE A 251 -29.39 -2.73 0.62
CA PHE A 251 -28.35 -3.59 0.07
C PHE A 251 -28.91 -4.99 -0.19
N VAL A 252 -28.97 -5.38 -1.46
CA VAL A 252 -29.43 -6.71 -1.88
C VAL A 252 -28.23 -7.63 -2.02
N LYS A 253 -28.05 -8.50 -1.03
CA LYS A 253 -27.01 -9.53 -1.05
C LYS A 253 -27.31 -10.58 -2.12
N LYS A 254 -26.29 -10.91 -2.91
CA LYS A 254 -26.27 -12.05 -3.81
C LYS A 254 -25.47 -13.18 -3.19
N THR A 255 -26.07 -14.36 -3.15
CA THR A 255 -25.37 -15.59 -2.80
C THR A 255 -24.59 -16.09 -4.02
N SER A 256 -23.28 -15.88 -4.02
CA SER A 256 -22.37 -16.67 -4.86
C SER A 256 -21.90 -17.89 -4.08
N ILE A 257 -21.83 -19.06 -4.74
CA ILE A 257 -21.33 -20.32 -4.15
C ILE A 257 -19.82 -20.26 -3.85
N GLU A 258 -19.09 -19.31 -4.45
CA GLU A 258 -17.61 -19.29 -4.46
C GLU A 258 -16.97 -18.18 -3.60
N THR A 259 -17.76 -17.31 -2.95
CA THR A 259 -17.21 -16.22 -2.13
C THR A 259 -17.85 -16.17 -0.75
N THR A 260 -17.01 -16.11 0.29
CA THR A 260 -17.41 -16.00 1.70
C THR A 260 -17.83 -14.57 2.11
N GLY A 261 -17.90 -13.62 1.18
CA GLY A 261 -18.25 -12.20 1.43
C GLY A 261 -19.66 -11.79 0.98
N SER A 262 -20.14 -10.62 1.40
CA SER A 262 -21.39 -10.01 0.90
C SER A 262 -21.18 -9.33 -0.45
N TYR A 263 -21.17 -10.16 -1.49
CA TYR A 263 -21.41 -9.75 -2.86
C TYR A 263 -22.87 -9.33 -3.03
N GLY A 264 -23.16 -8.30 -3.85
CA GLY A 264 -24.51 -7.75 -3.97
C GLY A 264 -24.56 -6.40 -4.65
N TYR A 265 -25.70 -5.71 -4.51
CA TYR A 265 -25.93 -4.41 -5.13
C TYR A 265 -26.79 -3.50 -4.27
N TRP A 266 -26.67 -2.20 -4.48
CA TRP A 266 -27.51 -1.20 -3.83
C TRP A 266 -28.77 -0.92 -4.65
N ASN A 267 -29.94 -1.03 -4.00
CA ASN A 267 -31.23 -0.72 -4.58
C ASN A 267 -31.66 0.70 -4.17
N GLU A 268 -31.46 1.65 -5.08
CA GLU A 268 -31.84 3.06 -4.89
C GLU A 268 -33.36 3.30 -4.76
N THR A 269 -34.19 2.31 -5.14
CA THR A 269 -35.66 2.39 -5.04
C THR A 269 -36.19 1.93 -3.68
N GLU A 270 -35.35 1.27 -2.87
CA GLU A 270 -35.72 0.82 -1.53
C GLU A 270 -35.87 2.02 -0.58
N ALA A 271 -36.90 2.02 0.27
CA ALA A 271 -37.22 3.18 1.11
C ALA A 271 -36.08 3.59 2.06
N SER A 272 -35.29 2.61 2.52
CA SER A 272 -34.13 2.84 3.40
C SER A 272 -32.94 3.51 2.71
N TYR A 273 -32.87 3.52 1.37
CA TYR A 273 -31.71 4.02 0.63
C TYR A 273 -31.45 5.51 0.89
N ALA A 274 -32.50 6.34 0.89
CA ALA A 274 -32.36 7.78 1.10
C ALA A 274 -31.78 8.10 2.49
N GLU A 275 -32.22 7.38 3.53
CA GLU A 275 -31.72 7.55 4.89
C GLU A 275 -30.25 7.11 5.00
N VAL A 276 -29.89 5.97 4.40
CA VAL A 276 -28.51 5.47 4.37
C VAL A 276 -27.60 6.46 3.64
N ALA A 277 -28.02 6.96 2.47
CA ALA A 277 -27.26 7.93 1.69
C ALA A 277 -26.99 9.22 2.48
N GLU A 278 -27.99 9.78 3.18
CA GLU A 278 -27.78 10.99 4.00
C GLU A 278 -26.87 10.73 5.20
N LYS A 279 -26.97 9.57 5.86
CA LYS A 279 -26.04 9.19 6.92
C LYS A 279 -24.60 9.15 6.42
N LEU A 280 -24.35 8.51 5.28
CA LEU A 280 -23.00 8.43 4.69
C LEU A 280 -22.45 9.81 4.31
N LYS A 281 -23.29 10.71 3.78
CA LYS A 281 -22.90 12.10 3.50
C LYS A 281 -22.51 12.85 4.77
N GLN A 282 -23.30 12.71 5.83
CA GLN A 282 -23.01 13.35 7.11
C GLN A 282 -21.68 12.84 7.69
N GLN A 283 -21.45 11.52 7.71
CA GLN A 283 -20.19 10.93 8.15
C GLN A 283 -19.00 11.49 7.39
N THR A 284 -19.12 11.51 6.06
CA THR A 284 -18.06 11.99 5.18
C THR A 284 -17.72 13.44 5.46
N ARG A 285 -18.74 14.29 5.63
CA ARG A 285 -18.55 15.71 5.95
C ARG A 285 -17.88 15.91 7.31
N GLU A 286 -18.32 15.20 8.33
CA GLU A 286 -17.78 15.31 9.69
C GLU A 286 -16.32 14.84 9.77
N GLN A 287 -15.96 13.78 9.05
CA GLN A 287 -14.61 13.21 9.08
C GLN A 287 -13.62 13.94 8.18
N LEU A 288 -14.04 14.40 7.00
CA LEU A 288 -13.12 15.02 6.03
C LEU A 288 -13.00 16.54 6.18
N SER A 289 -14.02 17.25 6.66
CA SER A 289 -13.98 18.71 6.67
C SER A 289 -12.88 19.24 7.60
N GLY A 290 -11.98 20.06 7.05
CA GLY A 290 -10.79 20.55 7.75
C GLY A 290 -9.70 19.49 7.95
N SER A 291 -9.88 18.28 7.41
CA SER A 291 -8.89 17.23 7.52
C SER A 291 -7.71 17.44 6.57
N MET A 292 -6.58 16.89 6.96
CA MET A 292 -5.37 16.85 6.15
C MET A 292 -5.54 16.14 4.80
N LEU A 293 -6.42 15.13 4.73
CA LEU A 293 -6.69 14.38 3.49
C LEU A 293 -7.14 15.29 2.34
N ILE A 294 -7.84 16.38 2.67
CA ILE A 294 -8.31 17.38 1.70
C ILE A 294 -7.58 18.72 1.83
N GLY A 295 -6.37 18.70 2.41
CA GLY A 295 -5.52 19.88 2.57
C GLY A 295 -6.11 20.94 3.50
N GLY A 296 -6.91 20.54 4.50
CA GLY A 296 -7.56 21.46 5.44
C GLY A 296 -8.79 22.19 4.89
N ALA A 297 -9.23 21.85 3.68
CA ALA A 297 -10.40 22.45 3.04
C ALA A 297 -11.70 22.17 3.80
N ALA A 298 -12.68 23.07 3.68
CA ALA A 298 -14.04 22.79 4.13
C ALA A 298 -14.76 21.93 3.09
N VAL A 299 -15.56 20.96 3.56
CA VAL A 299 -16.43 20.18 2.67
C VAL A 299 -17.68 20.98 2.34
N THR A 300 -17.86 21.32 1.06
CA THR A 300 -18.99 22.11 0.57
C THR A 300 -20.16 21.25 0.12
N ASP A 301 -19.89 20.08 -0.47
CA ASP A 301 -20.91 19.13 -0.94
C ASP A 301 -20.42 17.68 -0.82
N VAL A 302 -21.36 16.77 -0.62
CA VAL A 302 -21.11 15.32 -0.67
C VAL A 302 -22.24 14.66 -1.46
N ARG A 303 -21.88 14.01 -2.57
CA ARG A 303 -22.81 13.26 -3.42
C ARG A 303 -22.57 11.77 -3.28
N VAL A 304 -23.66 11.01 -3.25
CA VAL A 304 -23.63 9.54 -3.25
C VAL A 304 -23.95 9.08 -4.66
N GLU A 305 -23.08 8.28 -5.26
CA GLU A 305 -23.24 7.72 -6.59
C GLU A 305 -23.17 6.20 -6.57
N LEU A 306 -23.94 5.56 -7.45
CA LEU A 306 -23.87 4.13 -7.70
C LEU A 306 -23.11 3.89 -9.01
N LEU A 307 -21.86 3.48 -8.89
CA LEU A 307 -20.96 3.21 -10.00
C LEU A 307 -21.11 1.78 -10.52
N GLY A 308 -20.81 1.60 -11.81
CA GLY A 308 -20.61 0.28 -12.40
C GLY A 308 -21.84 -0.63 -12.46
N LYS A 309 -23.06 -0.06 -12.62
CA LYS A 309 -24.30 -0.83 -12.85
C LYS A 309 -24.10 -1.83 -14.00
N MET A 310 -23.76 -3.08 -13.67
CA MET A 310 -23.56 -4.14 -14.65
C MET A 310 -24.93 -4.57 -15.19
N GLU A 311 -25.14 -4.47 -16.50
CA GLU A 311 -26.47 -4.63 -17.12
C GLU A 311 -27.16 -5.96 -16.79
N ASP A 312 -26.40 -7.06 -16.75
CA ASP A 312 -26.96 -8.41 -16.53
C ASP A 312 -27.12 -8.77 -15.05
N SER A 313 -26.32 -8.16 -14.17
CA SER A 313 -26.24 -8.55 -12.77
C SER A 313 -26.87 -7.51 -11.84
N GLY A 314 -27.07 -6.26 -12.28
CA GLY A 314 -27.54 -5.16 -11.45
C GLY A 314 -26.53 -4.73 -10.38
N GLU A 315 -25.33 -5.31 -10.39
CA GLU A 315 -24.27 -5.01 -9.45
C GLU A 315 -23.77 -3.59 -9.60
N ASN A 316 -23.58 -2.94 -8.47
CA ASN A 316 -23.12 -1.57 -8.42
C ASN A 316 -22.34 -1.33 -7.13
N GLN A 317 -21.58 -0.25 -7.14
CA GLN A 317 -20.79 0.20 -6.02
C GLN A 317 -21.22 1.57 -5.55
N ILE A 318 -21.43 1.71 -4.24
CA ILE A 318 -21.60 3.01 -3.62
C ILE A 318 -20.26 3.76 -3.57
N SER A 319 -20.27 4.98 -4.07
CA SER A 319 -19.15 5.90 -4.09
C SER A 319 -19.61 7.26 -3.57
N LEU A 320 -18.73 7.96 -2.85
CA LEU A 320 -18.99 9.29 -2.33
C LEU A 320 -18.08 10.28 -3.05
N LEU A 321 -18.65 11.25 -3.76
CA LEU A 321 -17.90 12.38 -4.30
C LEU A 321 -18.00 13.56 -3.36
N VAL A 322 -16.86 14.17 -3.07
CA VAL A 322 -16.72 15.22 -2.08
C VAL A 322 -16.14 16.45 -2.76
N GLU A 323 -16.79 17.60 -2.59
CA GLU A 323 -16.32 18.87 -3.14
C GLU A 323 -15.77 19.75 -2.01
N GLY A 324 -14.52 20.18 -2.15
CA GLY A 324 -13.87 21.12 -1.23
C GLY A 324 -14.06 22.59 -1.65
N ASP A 325 -13.98 23.51 -0.68
CA ASP A 325 -13.93 24.95 -0.95
C ASP A 325 -12.62 25.40 -1.62
N ASN A 326 -11.62 24.53 -1.65
CA ASN A 326 -10.40 24.65 -2.44
C ASN A 326 -10.60 24.37 -3.95
N GLY A 327 -11.84 24.09 -4.38
CA GLY A 327 -12.19 23.80 -5.77
C GLY A 327 -11.75 22.41 -6.26
N LYS A 328 -11.39 21.51 -5.34
CA LYS A 328 -11.00 20.12 -5.65
C LYS A 328 -12.14 19.15 -5.37
N THR A 329 -12.14 18.08 -6.15
CA THR A 329 -13.08 16.97 -6.03
C THR A 329 -12.32 15.74 -5.56
N TYR A 330 -12.86 15.08 -4.54
CA TYR A 330 -12.34 13.86 -3.96
C TYR A 330 -13.36 12.73 -4.07
N GLN A 331 -12.89 11.50 -3.92
CA GLN A 331 -13.72 10.32 -3.96
C GLN A 331 -13.38 9.39 -2.81
N LEU A 332 -14.41 8.96 -2.08
CA LEU A 332 -14.34 7.80 -1.20
C LEU A 332 -15.09 6.64 -1.86
N TYR A 333 -14.45 5.49 -1.92
CA TYR A 333 -15.03 4.28 -2.49
C TYR A 333 -14.47 3.06 -1.75
N ARG A 334 -14.95 1.86 -2.09
CA ARG A 334 -14.55 0.60 -1.43
C ARG A 334 -13.91 -0.36 -2.41
N ASN A 335 -13.39 -1.47 -1.91
CA ASN A 335 -13.29 -2.64 -2.77
C ASN A 335 -14.70 -3.21 -3.01
N TYR A 336 -14.95 -3.64 -4.24
CA TYR A 336 -16.21 -4.24 -4.66
C TYR A 336 -16.67 -5.41 -3.76
N SER A 337 -15.76 -6.27 -3.29
CA SER A 337 -16.10 -7.39 -2.39
C SER A 337 -16.49 -6.96 -0.96
N MET A 338 -16.23 -5.70 -0.62
CA MET A 338 -16.39 -5.15 0.74
C MET A 338 -17.36 -3.96 0.79
N GLN A 339 -17.98 -3.62 -0.34
CA GLN A 339 -18.78 -2.40 -0.49
C GLN A 339 -20.01 -2.34 0.42
N ALA A 340 -20.56 -3.49 0.83
CA ALA A 340 -21.69 -3.58 1.73
C ALA A 340 -21.34 -3.20 3.18
N TYR A 341 -20.05 -3.30 3.52
CA TYR A 341 -19.56 -3.21 4.88
C TYR A 341 -18.88 -1.87 5.10
N VAL A 342 -19.72 -0.92 5.50
CA VAL A 342 -19.32 0.42 5.90
C VAL A 342 -19.81 0.67 7.32
N ASN A 343 -19.18 1.60 8.01
CA ASN A 343 -19.51 1.90 9.40
C ASN A 343 -20.81 2.71 9.48
N TYR A 344 -21.97 2.03 9.40
CA TYR A 344 -23.27 2.71 9.46
C TYR A 344 -23.58 3.31 10.85
N GLY A 345 -22.91 2.83 11.90
CA GLY A 345 -23.13 3.21 13.29
C GLY A 345 -22.42 4.48 13.74
N PHE A 346 -21.50 5.03 12.91
CA PHE A 346 -20.65 6.17 13.28
C PHE A 346 -19.70 5.87 14.46
N GLU A 347 -19.45 4.60 14.78
CA GLU A 347 -18.66 4.22 15.95
C GLU A 347 -17.17 4.11 15.59
N GLY A 348 -16.30 4.86 16.27
CA GLY A 348 -14.85 4.79 16.04
C GLY A 348 -14.39 5.60 14.81
N TYR A 349 -13.84 4.92 13.80
CA TYR A 349 -13.16 5.54 12.64
C TYR A 349 -13.90 5.21 11.33
N PRO A 350 -14.85 6.04 10.88
CA PRO A 350 -15.72 5.74 9.74
C PRO A 350 -14.98 5.49 8.43
N LEU A 351 -13.80 6.11 8.26
CA LEU A 351 -13.01 6.03 7.03
C LEU A 351 -12.11 4.79 6.93
N ARG A 352 -11.97 3.97 7.99
CA ARG A 352 -11.42 2.58 7.87
C ARG A 352 -12.20 1.73 6.87
N ALA A 353 -13.41 2.16 6.53
CA ALA A 353 -14.22 1.52 5.53
C ALA A 353 -14.00 2.02 4.10
N TYR A 354 -13.08 2.94 3.84
CA TYR A 354 -12.98 3.59 2.54
C TYR A 354 -11.54 3.74 2.05
N TRP A 355 -11.40 3.59 0.75
CA TRP A 355 -10.27 4.10 -0.01
C TRP A 355 -10.59 5.53 -0.44
N PHE A 356 -9.57 6.39 -0.38
CA PHE A 356 -9.64 7.79 -0.72
C PHE A 356 -8.87 8.07 -2.00
N ARG A 357 -9.40 8.96 -2.85
CA ARG A 357 -8.72 9.50 -4.04
C ARG A 357 -8.97 10.99 -4.21
N ASN A 358 -7.96 11.69 -4.72
CA ASN A 358 -8.05 13.06 -5.19
C ASN A 358 -8.31 13.07 -6.71
N ASN A 359 -9.58 13.18 -7.10
CA ASN A 359 -9.99 13.09 -8.49
C ASN A 359 -9.52 14.31 -9.31
N THR A 360 -9.36 15.48 -8.69
CA THR A 360 -8.76 16.63 -9.39
C THR A 360 -7.34 16.31 -9.83
N TYR A 361 -6.55 15.72 -8.92
CA TYR A 361 -5.17 15.30 -9.19
C TYR A 361 -5.10 14.28 -10.32
N LEU A 362 -5.94 13.26 -10.24
CA LEU A 362 -5.96 12.15 -11.18
C LEU A 362 -6.47 12.55 -12.57
N ASN A 363 -7.22 13.64 -12.69
CA ASN A 363 -7.70 14.14 -13.98
C ASN A 363 -6.73 15.14 -14.65
N GLY A 364 -5.52 15.30 -14.11
CA GLY A 364 -4.48 16.16 -14.68
C GLY A 364 -4.74 17.66 -14.54
N LYS A 365 -5.54 18.08 -13.55
CA LYS A 365 -5.93 19.48 -13.34
C LYS A 365 -5.21 20.16 -12.19
#